data_AF-A0A397HTT4-F1
#
_entry.id   AF-A0A397HTT4-F1
#
_cell.length_a   1.000
_cell.length_b   1.000
_cell.length_c   1.000
_cell.angle_alpha   90.00
_cell.angle_beta   90.00
_cell.angle_gamma   90.00
#
_symmetry.space_group_name_H-M   'P 1'
#
loop_
_entity.id
_entity.type
_entity.pdbx_description
1 polymer ?
#
loop_
_entity_poly.entity_id
_entity_poly.type
_entity_poly.pdbx_seq_one_letter_code
_entity_poly.pdbx_strand_id
1 'polypeptide(L)'
;MKLGAPLADNDTSLYDGFKINLNSIDPSELTWRDPEANMIIADDSVLVKNLGPRQKQFFLKPRENMKYASLSSISSKCNEFINDFNSIGFSDTIRNIVHNKEWKENESKLLECTDRILNTMGIWNNPAFATSEMRSTQSEGTYVTDIIVPLLRASLEDLPSGAIFLSTAERQRKKPDVMVMTKYRGKVFELTYVESSRVICTKSKKDDDSVKLWRETLDGISFVGNACRPASNQFVLSVNFVDEINILISFCSRGIWNNPAFATSEMRSTQSEGTYVTDIIVPLLRASLEDLPSGAIFLSTAERQSIASKTRRSSSSNEERSIQKNLIGKKPDVMVMTKYRGKVFELTYVESSRVICTKSKKDDDSVKLWRETLDGISFVGNACRPASNQFGIVGIQVGGEKLFLNVLIKDASGISRYFHLDQAEMPFAKNTPWRVEPLVHLLLIFRNTMIVNQNLLMQALKQADARPPRNTQQSPTVTSPLRT
;
A
#
# COMPACT_ATOMS: atom_id res chain seq x y z
N MET A 1 -5.86 -31.49 -2.49
CA MET A 1 -4.47 -31.09 -2.83
C MET A 1 -3.68 -32.32 -3.26
N LYS A 2 -2.87 -32.28 -4.35
CA LYS A 2 -1.98 -33.39 -4.73
C LYS A 2 -0.53 -32.99 -4.49
N LEU A 3 0.11 -33.60 -3.47
CA LEU A 3 1.52 -33.37 -3.18
C LEU A 3 2.39 -34.02 -4.28
N GLY A 4 3.45 -33.31 -4.69
CA GLY A 4 4.48 -33.89 -5.57
C GLY A 4 5.34 -34.94 -4.84
N ALA A 5 6.16 -35.65 -5.60
CA ALA A 5 7.26 -36.41 -5.00
C ALA A 5 8.29 -35.45 -4.39
N PRO A 6 8.85 -35.74 -3.21
CA PRO A 6 9.95 -34.95 -2.65
C PRO A 6 11.16 -35.00 -3.60
N LEU A 7 11.83 -33.87 -3.79
CA LEU A 7 12.96 -33.74 -4.72
C LEU A 7 14.33 -34.04 -4.07
N ALA A 8 14.36 -34.17 -2.74
CA ALA A 8 15.54 -34.55 -1.96
C ALA A 8 15.12 -35.35 -0.72
N ASP A 9 15.98 -36.25 -0.24
CA ASP A 9 15.70 -37.12 0.92
C ASP A 9 15.33 -36.34 2.19
N ASN A 10 15.89 -35.14 2.35
CA ASN A 10 15.58 -34.24 3.46
C ASN A 10 14.13 -33.69 3.43
N ASP A 11 13.52 -33.59 2.24
CA ASP A 11 12.12 -33.16 2.09
C ASP A 11 11.14 -34.30 2.39
N THR A 12 11.54 -35.57 2.19
CA THR A 12 10.67 -36.75 2.33
C THR A 12 9.96 -36.79 3.68
N SER A 13 10.69 -36.57 4.78
CA SER A 13 10.10 -36.57 6.13
C SER A 13 9.03 -35.47 6.31
N LEU A 14 9.23 -34.28 5.76
CA LEU A 14 8.23 -33.20 5.80
C LEU A 14 7.00 -33.56 4.94
N TYR A 15 7.23 -34.09 3.74
CA TYR A 15 6.17 -34.44 2.79
C TYR A 15 5.29 -35.59 3.30
N ASP A 16 5.87 -36.59 3.97
CA ASP A 16 5.10 -37.67 4.58
C ASP A 16 4.28 -37.17 5.78
N GLY A 17 4.81 -36.24 6.58
CA GLY A 17 4.03 -35.52 7.58
C GLY A 17 2.83 -34.78 6.98
N PHE A 18 3.01 -34.09 5.84
CA PHE A 18 1.90 -33.46 5.13
C PHE A 18 0.89 -34.45 4.54
N LYS A 19 1.32 -35.60 3.99
CA LYS A 19 0.38 -36.64 3.51
C LYS A 19 -0.51 -37.15 4.65
N ILE A 20 0.08 -37.46 5.81
CA ILE A 20 -0.64 -37.92 6.99
C ILE A 20 -1.65 -36.85 7.46
N ASN A 21 -1.20 -35.60 7.59
CA ASN A 21 -2.06 -34.52 8.07
C ASN A 21 -3.17 -34.16 7.06
N LEU A 22 -2.91 -34.21 5.75
CA LEU A 22 -3.92 -34.01 4.71
C LEU A 22 -5.00 -35.09 4.72
N ASN A 23 -4.67 -36.35 5.05
CA ASN A 23 -5.66 -37.42 5.17
C ASN A 23 -6.61 -37.22 6.36
N SER A 24 -6.30 -36.32 7.30
CA SER A 24 -7.18 -35.96 8.42
C SER A 24 -8.12 -34.77 8.14
N ILE A 25 -8.03 -34.16 6.96
CA ILE A 25 -8.92 -33.06 6.54
C ILE A 25 -10.03 -33.63 5.65
N ASP A 26 -11.28 -33.42 6.03
CA ASP A 26 -12.43 -33.71 5.17
C ASP A 26 -12.50 -32.66 4.04
N PRO A 27 -12.41 -33.05 2.75
CA PRO A 27 -12.50 -32.11 1.64
C PRO A 27 -13.85 -31.38 1.53
N SER A 28 -14.92 -31.90 2.15
CA SER A 28 -16.25 -31.29 2.15
C SER A 28 -16.40 -30.14 3.15
N GLU A 29 -15.55 -30.08 4.18
CA GLU A 29 -15.49 -28.96 5.14
C GLU A 29 -14.68 -27.77 4.60
N LEU A 30 -13.84 -27.98 3.58
CA LEU A 30 -13.00 -26.94 2.99
C LEU A 30 -13.78 -25.98 2.10
N THR A 31 -13.56 -24.69 2.32
CA THR A 31 -14.15 -23.60 1.54
C THR A 31 -13.10 -22.84 0.73
N TRP A 32 -13.53 -21.92 -0.14
CA TRP A 32 -12.61 -21.02 -0.86
C TRP A 32 -11.82 -20.06 0.05
N ARG A 33 -12.19 -19.94 1.33
CA ARG A 33 -11.48 -19.15 2.35
C ARG A 33 -10.30 -19.89 2.98
N ASP A 34 -10.19 -21.20 2.75
CA ASP A 34 -9.17 -22.05 3.33
C ASP A 34 -7.96 -22.13 2.39
N PRO A 35 -6.72 -21.83 2.86
CA PRO A 35 -5.51 -21.91 2.05
C PRO A 35 -5.30 -23.27 1.38
N GLU A 36 -5.65 -24.35 2.08
CA GLU A 36 -5.50 -25.74 1.66
C GLU A 36 -6.33 -26.07 0.40
N ALA A 37 -7.54 -25.50 0.30
CA ALA A 37 -8.40 -25.60 -0.87
C ALA A 37 -7.76 -24.96 -2.12
N ASN A 38 -6.81 -24.05 -1.92
CA ASN A 38 -6.09 -23.31 -2.95
C ASN A 38 -4.63 -23.79 -3.11
N MET A 39 -4.30 -24.98 -2.58
CA MET A 39 -2.96 -25.59 -2.59
C MET A 39 -1.87 -24.74 -1.90
N ILE A 40 -2.25 -23.98 -0.88
CA ILE A 40 -1.33 -23.24 -0.01
C ILE A 40 -1.26 -23.94 1.35
N ILE A 41 -0.06 -24.02 1.91
CA ILE A 41 0.14 -24.41 3.31
C ILE A 41 0.55 -23.15 4.10
N ALA A 42 -0.35 -22.66 4.96
CA ALA A 42 -0.08 -21.54 5.86
C ALA A 42 0.67 -22.01 7.11
N ASP A 43 1.51 -21.17 7.72
CA ASP A 43 2.32 -21.55 8.89
C ASP A 43 1.54 -21.63 10.21
N ASP A 44 0.33 -21.09 10.25
CA ASP A 44 -0.66 -21.24 11.31
C ASP A 44 -1.72 -22.31 11.01
N SER A 45 -1.65 -23.01 9.87
CA SER A 45 -2.58 -24.09 9.51
C SER A 45 -2.56 -25.26 10.49
N VAL A 46 -3.66 -26.04 10.51
CA VAL A 46 -3.73 -27.32 11.22
C VAL A 46 -2.66 -28.29 10.69
N LEU A 47 -2.41 -28.28 9.37
CA LEU A 47 -1.39 -29.11 8.73
C LEU A 47 0.01 -28.90 9.33
N VAL A 48 0.39 -27.64 9.62
CA VAL A 48 1.72 -27.29 10.18
C VAL A 48 1.74 -27.41 11.70
N LYS A 49 0.62 -27.15 12.38
CA LYS A 49 0.48 -27.34 13.84
C LYS A 49 0.69 -28.81 14.24
N ASN A 50 0.21 -29.75 13.43
CA ASN A 50 0.31 -31.19 13.67
C ASN A 50 1.64 -31.83 13.20
N LEU A 51 2.61 -31.05 12.72
CA LEU A 51 3.94 -31.57 12.36
C LEU A 51 4.81 -31.83 13.60
N GLY A 52 5.64 -32.87 13.54
CA GLY A 52 6.68 -33.12 14.54
C GLY A 52 7.73 -31.99 14.58
N PRO A 53 8.44 -31.78 15.70
CA PRO A 53 9.31 -30.61 15.90
C PRO A 53 10.35 -30.39 14.80
N ARG A 54 11.00 -31.46 14.31
CA ARG A 54 11.99 -31.40 13.22
C ARG A 54 11.36 -31.00 11.87
N GLN A 55 10.20 -31.57 11.54
CA GLN A 55 9.45 -31.24 10.32
C GLN A 55 9.01 -29.76 10.36
N LYS A 56 8.50 -29.30 11.51
CA LYS A 56 8.08 -27.90 11.71
C LYS A 56 9.25 -26.92 11.60
N GLN A 57 10.40 -27.23 12.22
CA GLN A 57 11.63 -26.42 12.09
C GLN A 57 12.09 -26.33 10.63
N PHE A 58 12.06 -27.45 9.90
CA PHE A 58 12.43 -27.48 8.48
C PHE A 58 11.43 -26.72 7.59
N PHE A 59 10.12 -26.82 7.87
CA PHE A 59 9.08 -26.05 7.17
C PHE A 59 9.25 -24.53 7.36
N LEU A 60 9.53 -24.08 8.59
CA LEU A 60 9.69 -22.67 8.95
C LEU A 60 11.06 -22.08 8.53
N LYS A 61 12.04 -22.90 8.13
CA LYS A 61 13.39 -22.43 7.77
C LYS A 61 13.42 -21.25 6.77
N PRO A 62 12.60 -21.21 5.69
CA PRO A 62 12.57 -20.07 4.78
C PRO A 62 12.10 -18.77 5.46
N ARG A 63 11.12 -18.86 6.38
CA ARG A 63 10.63 -17.74 7.20
C ARG A 63 11.70 -17.24 8.16
N GLU A 64 12.36 -18.15 8.89
CA GLU A 64 13.40 -17.75 9.86
C GLU A 64 14.61 -17.10 9.17
N ASN A 65 14.96 -17.53 7.95
CA ASN A 65 16.00 -16.90 7.13
C ASN A 65 15.63 -15.46 6.68
N MET A 66 14.36 -15.06 6.74
CA MET A 66 13.88 -13.71 6.41
C MET A 66 13.66 -12.83 7.64
N LYS A 67 13.86 -13.37 8.86
CA LYS A 67 13.88 -12.56 10.08
C LYS A 67 15.28 -12.03 10.33
N TYR A 68 15.33 -10.80 10.82
CA TYR A 68 16.57 -10.13 11.21
C TYR A 68 16.45 -9.72 12.68
N ALA A 69 17.59 -9.60 13.36
CA ALA A 69 17.64 -9.02 14.70
C ALA A 69 17.71 -7.49 14.60
N SER A 70 17.02 -6.78 15.49
CA SER A 70 17.15 -5.32 15.60
C SER A 70 18.59 -4.95 15.99
N LEU A 71 19.15 -3.93 15.33
CA LEU A 71 20.46 -3.39 15.69
C LEU A 71 20.27 -2.25 16.70
N SER A 72 21.09 -2.22 17.75
CA SER A 72 21.03 -1.19 18.81
C SER A 72 21.20 0.24 18.26
N SER A 73 21.90 0.42 17.14
CA SER A 73 22.00 1.71 16.43
C SER A 73 20.67 2.19 15.85
N ILE A 74 19.80 1.27 15.40
CA ILE A 74 18.45 1.59 14.92
C ILE A 74 17.57 1.97 16.12
N SER A 75 17.61 1.20 17.22
CA SER A 75 16.93 1.56 18.47
C SER A 75 17.33 2.95 18.96
N SER A 76 18.63 3.27 18.91
CA SER A 76 19.14 4.61 19.26
C SER A 76 18.54 5.71 18.37
N LYS A 77 18.44 5.49 17.05
CA LYS A 77 17.84 6.46 16.11
C LYS A 77 16.32 6.60 16.30
N CYS A 78 15.62 5.52 16.65
CA CYS A 78 14.21 5.58 17.02
C CYS A 78 14.00 6.42 18.30
N ASN A 79 14.86 6.25 19.30
CA ASN A 79 14.80 7.01 20.55
C ASN A 79 15.11 8.51 20.36
N GLU A 80 16.09 8.84 19.52
CA GLU A 80 16.40 10.22 19.10
C GLU A 80 15.16 10.88 18.46
N PHE A 81 14.55 10.22 17.47
CA PHE A 81 13.31 10.68 16.82
C PHE A 81 12.15 10.88 17.82
N ILE A 82 11.95 9.95 18.75
CA ILE A 82 10.90 10.04 19.78
C ILE A 82 11.10 11.27 20.68
N ASN A 83 12.34 11.56 21.07
CA ASN A 83 12.66 12.70 21.93
C ASN A 83 12.40 14.03 21.22
N ASP A 84 12.88 14.20 19.99
CA ASP A 84 12.64 15.38 19.16
C ASP A 84 11.13 15.66 18.99
N PHE A 85 10.36 14.61 18.67
CA PHE A 85 8.93 14.68 18.40
C PHE A 85 8.08 15.17 19.58
N ASN A 86 8.54 14.92 20.82
CA ASN A 86 7.86 15.37 22.03
C ASN A 86 8.04 16.87 22.30
N SER A 87 9.04 17.53 21.70
CA SER A 87 9.31 18.97 21.90
C SER A 87 8.35 19.92 21.15
N ILE A 88 7.64 19.44 20.14
CA ILE A 88 6.81 20.27 19.25
C ILE A 88 5.45 20.58 19.91
N GLY A 89 5.22 21.86 20.24
CA GLY A 89 3.94 22.39 20.72
C GLY A 89 3.23 23.25 19.67
N PHE A 90 1.92 23.09 19.52
CA PHE A 90 1.09 23.97 18.70
C PHE A 90 0.64 25.22 19.49
N SER A 91 0.48 26.35 18.80
CA SER A 91 -0.06 27.58 19.40
C SER A 91 -1.49 27.84 18.90
N ASP A 92 -2.48 27.76 19.79
CA ASP A 92 -3.89 28.05 19.49
C ASP A 92 -4.19 29.57 19.40
N THR A 93 -3.21 30.39 18.98
CA THR A 93 -3.34 31.86 18.98
C THR A 93 -4.17 32.32 17.78
N ILE A 94 -5.49 32.32 17.92
CA ILE A 94 -6.42 32.88 16.93
C ILE A 94 -6.13 34.38 16.76
N ARG A 95 -5.60 34.77 15.60
CA ARG A 95 -5.41 36.17 15.19
C ARG A 95 -6.42 36.52 14.10
N ASN A 96 -6.94 37.75 14.10
CA ASN A 96 -7.77 38.27 13.02
C ASN A 96 -6.92 38.55 11.78
N ILE A 97 -6.65 37.51 11.00
CA ILE A 97 -5.88 37.56 9.75
C ILE A 97 -6.84 37.82 8.58
N VAL A 98 -6.50 38.77 7.71
CA VAL A 98 -7.31 39.15 6.54
C VAL A 98 -6.48 39.21 5.26
N HIS A 99 -7.11 38.94 4.11
CA HIS A 99 -6.47 39.13 2.80
C HIS A 99 -6.35 40.62 2.47
N ASN A 100 -5.12 41.14 2.53
CA ASN A 100 -4.78 42.55 2.24
C ASN A 100 -3.55 42.70 1.31
N LYS A 101 -3.16 41.61 0.62
CA LYS A 101 -1.94 41.48 -0.21
C LYS A 101 -0.60 41.43 0.53
N GLU A 102 -0.58 41.36 1.86
CA GLU A 102 0.63 41.15 2.66
C GLU A 102 0.79 39.69 3.12
N TRP A 103 2.03 39.20 3.20
CA TRP A 103 2.36 37.91 3.80
C TRP A 103 1.93 37.82 5.27
N LYS A 104 1.54 36.62 5.71
CA LYS A 104 1.03 36.34 7.07
C LYS A 104 2.04 35.70 8.00
N GLU A 105 3.16 35.29 7.42
CA GLU A 105 4.31 34.74 8.09
C GLU A 105 5.52 35.62 7.76
N ASN A 106 6.55 35.57 8.62
CA ASN A 106 7.80 36.27 8.37
C ASN A 106 8.63 35.54 7.30
N GLU A 107 9.61 36.23 6.74
CA GLU A 107 10.50 35.70 5.69
C GLU A 107 11.17 34.38 6.09
N SER A 108 11.64 34.24 7.33
CA SER A 108 12.25 33.00 7.82
C SER A 108 11.29 31.79 7.77
N LYS A 109 10.02 31.98 8.14
CA LYS A 109 8.99 30.94 8.05
C LYS A 109 8.56 30.66 6.60
N LEU A 110 8.52 31.68 5.74
CA LEU A 110 8.27 31.49 4.30
C LEU A 110 9.41 30.71 3.62
N LEU A 111 10.67 30.96 4.01
CA LEU A 111 11.84 30.20 3.54
C LEU A 111 11.78 28.75 4.04
N GLU A 112 11.51 28.51 5.32
CA GLU A 112 11.32 27.15 5.86
C GLU A 112 10.18 26.39 5.15
N CYS A 113 9.07 27.07 4.86
CA CYS A 113 7.97 26.50 4.07
C CYS A 113 8.40 26.21 2.62
N THR A 114 9.14 27.12 2.00
CA THR A 114 9.70 26.96 0.65
C THR A 114 10.64 25.76 0.58
N ASP A 115 11.55 25.60 1.55
CA ASP A 115 12.45 24.46 1.64
C ASP A 115 11.67 23.14 1.80
N ARG A 116 10.59 23.11 2.60
CA ARG A 116 9.72 21.92 2.70
C ARG A 116 9.05 21.58 1.38
N ILE A 117 8.51 22.59 0.67
CA ILE A 117 7.87 22.40 -0.64
C ILE A 117 8.90 21.88 -1.66
N LEU A 118 10.08 22.50 -1.73
CA LEU A 118 11.19 22.06 -2.59
C LEU A 118 11.63 20.63 -2.28
N ASN A 119 11.75 20.27 -0.99
CA ASN A 119 12.06 18.89 -0.57
C ASN A 119 10.99 17.89 -1.07
N THR A 120 9.69 18.22 -1.03
CA THR A 120 8.65 17.35 -1.60
C THR A 120 8.74 17.17 -3.13
N MET A 121 9.46 18.03 -3.86
CA MET A 121 9.75 17.80 -5.29
C MET A 121 10.66 16.60 -5.53
N GLY A 122 11.31 16.05 -4.50
CA GLY A 122 12.06 14.78 -4.60
C GLY A 122 11.22 13.61 -5.14
N ILE A 123 9.89 13.64 -4.95
CA ILE A 123 8.96 12.62 -5.46
C ILE A 123 8.89 12.61 -6.99
N TRP A 124 9.38 13.65 -7.66
CA TRP A 124 9.24 13.80 -9.11
C TRP A 124 10.23 12.90 -9.89
N ASN A 125 11.21 12.29 -9.21
CA ASN A 125 12.03 11.19 -9.76
C ASN A 125 11.36 9.80 -9.63
N ASN A 126 10.12 9.72 -9.13
CA ASN A 126 9.40 8.46 -9.00
C ASN A 126 9.33 7.72 -10.35
N PRO A 127 9.90 6.50 -10.45
CA PRO A 127 9.93 5.77 -11.70
C PRO A 127 8.54 5.57 -12.32
N ALA A 128 7.47 5.55 -11.52
CA ALA A 128 6.08 5.50 -11.98
C ALA A 128 5.74 6.51 -13.08
N PHE A 129 6.38 7.69 -13.07
CA PHE A 129 6.07 8.81 -13.96
C PHE A 129 7.23 9.19 -14.91
N ALA A 130 8.37 8.49 -14.85
CA ALA A 130 9.60 8.85 -15.56
C ALA A 130 9.52 8.76 -17.10
N THR A 131 8.55 8.04 -17.65
CA THR A 131 8.33 7.93 -19.12
C THR A 131 6.85 8.02 -19.45
N SER A 132 6.50 8.50 -20.66
CA SER A 132 5.11 8.57 -21.13
C SER A 132 4.40 7.21 -21.08
N GLU A 133 5.11 6.13 -21.42
CA GLU A 133 4.63 4.75 -21.29
C GLU A 133 4.25 4.45 -19.83
N MET A 134 5.13 4.74 -18.86
CA MET A 134 4.84 4.49 -17.45
C MET A 134 3.72 5.41 -16.92
N ARG A 135 3.70 6.70 -17.28
CA ARG A 135 2.62 7.65 -16.96
C ARG A 135 1.26 7.13 -17.41
N SER A 136 1.16 6.59 -18.63
CA SER A 136 -0.08 6.00 -19.17
C SER A 136 -0.61 4.80 -18.38
N THR A 137 0.25 4.15 -17.59
CA THR A 137 -0.10 2.95 -16.82
C THR A 137 -0.53 3.22 -15.38
N GLN A 138 -0.36 4.45 -14.87
CA GLN A 138 -0.73 4.81 -13.50
C GLN A 138 -2.22 5.18 -13.35
N SER A 139 -2.74 5.07 -12.13
CA SER A 139 -4.10 5.51 -11.78
C SER A 139 -4.17 7.00 -11.43
N GLU A 140 -5.39 7.52 -11.42
CA GLU A 140 -5.71 8.87 -10.92
C GLU A 140 -5.31 8.98 -9.45
N GLY A 141 -5.73 7.99 -8.64
CA GLY A 141 -5.32 7.83 -7.25
C GLY A 141 -3.80 7.73 -7.05
N THR A 142 -3.04 7.12 -7.98
CA THR A 142 -1.57 7.08 -7.85
C THR A 142 -1.01 8.49 -7.97
N TYR A 143 -1.45 9.31 -8.92
CA TYR A 143 -0.99 10.70 -9.06
C TYR A 143 -1.42 11.59 -7.87
N VAL A 144 -2.63 11.39 -7.34
CA VAL A 144 -3.12 12.09 -6.14
C VAL A 144 -2.30 11.76 -4.89
N THR A 145 -2.10 10.47 -4.60
CA THR A 145 -1.27 10.02 -3.47
C THR A 145 0.20 10.39 -3.66
N ASP A 146 0.68 10.37 -4.90
CA ASP A 146 2.11 10.47 -5.16
C ASP A 146 2.60 11.91 -5.29
N ILE A 147 1.83 12.82 -5.87
CA ILE A 147 2.26 14.19 -6.18
C ILE A 147 1.41 15.21 -5.43
N ILE A 148 0.08 15.11 -5.52
CA ILE A 148 -0.83 16.16 -5.03
C ILE A 148 -0.85 16.25 -3.50
N VAL A 149 -1.08 15.12 -2.80
CA VAL A 149 -1.16 15.10 -1.34
C VAL A 149 0.16 15.55 -0.67
N PRO A 150 1.35 15.11 -1.09
CA PRO A 150 2.61 15.58 -0.51
C PRO A 150 2.87 17.08 -0.74
N LEU A 151 2.58 17.63 -1.92
CA LEU A 151 2.71 19.07 -2.18
C LEU A 151 1.77 19.90 -1.28
N LEU A 152 0.52 19.45 -1.13
CA LEU A 152 -0.44 20.09 -0.23
C LEU A 152 0.03 20.01 1.23
N ARG A 153 0.63 18.90 1.66
CA ARG A 153 1.19 18.77 3.01
C ARG A 153 2.29 19.78 3.27
N ALA A 154 3.34 19.83 2.44
CA ALA A 154 4.43 20.77 2.65
C ALA A 154 3.98 22.25 2.61
N SER A 155 2.96 22.57 1.80
CA SER A 155 2.38 23.91 1.71
C SER A 155 1.47 24.29 2.90
N LEU A 156 1.00 23.32 3.69
CA LEU A 156 0.02 23.52 4.77
C LEU A 156 0.55 23.07 6.16
N GLU A 157 1.80 22.61 6.24
CA GLU A 157 2.45 22.18 7.49
C GLU A 157 2.77 23.39 8.39
N ASP A 158 2.54 23.24 9.70
CA ASP A 158 2.72 24.27 10.74
C ASP A 158 1.95 25.59 10.55
N LEU A 159 0.81 25.58 9.86
CA LEU A 159 -0.02 26.76 9.69
C LEU A 159 -0.43 27.41 11.04
N PRO A 160 -0.37 28.76 11.15
CA PRO A 160 -0.47 29.48 12.43
C PRO A 160 -1.88 29.49 13.07
N SER A 161 -2.89 28.92 12.41
CA SER A 161 -4.30 29.00 12.81
C SER A 161 -4.95 27.64 13.10
N GLY A 162 -4.17 26.58 13.28
CA GLY A 162 -4.62 25.31 13.86
C GLY A 162 -4.40 24.08 12.98
N ALA A 163 -4.81 22.92 13.51
CA ALA A 163 -4.57 21.62 12.91
C ALA A 163 -5.42 21.41 11.63
N ILE A 164 -4.75 21.48 10.47
CA ILE A 164 -5.30 21.11 9.16
C ILE A 164 -4.93 19.65 8.83
N PHE A 165 -5.81 18.95 8.14
CA PHE A 165 -5.58 17.59 7.66
C PHE A 165 -6.25 17.34 6.30
N LEU A 166 -5.70 16.38 5.56
CA LEU A 166 -6.20 15.97 4.24
C LEU A 166 -7.08 14.71 4.36
N SER A 167 -7.95 14.48 3.37
CA SER A 167 -8.68 13.22 3.23
C SER A 167 -9.10 13.01 1.78
N THR A 168 -9.06 11.76 1.32
CA THR A 168 -9.33 11.39 -0.09
C THR A 168 -10.71 10.77 -0.30
N ALA A 169 -11.20 10.87 -1.53
CA ALA A 169 -12.62 10.81 -1.91
C ALA A 169 -13.42 9.51 -1.63
N GLU A 170 -12.81 8.40 -1.22
CA GLU A 170 -13.48 7.09 -1.08
C GLU A 170 -14.64 7.02 -0.07
N ARG A 171 -15.03 8.14 0.54
CA ARG A 171 -16.12 8.23 1.50
C ARG A 171 -17.48 7.97 0.83
N GLN A 172 -17.77 8.53 -0.37
CA GLN A 172 -18.99 8.26 -1.18
C GLN A 172 -18.81 8.57 -2.69
N ARG A 173 -19.75 8.11 -3.53
CA ARG A 173 -19.72 8.11 -5.02
C ARG A 173 -19.61 9.47 -5.75
N LYS A 174 -19.77 10.60 -5.07
CA LYS A 174 -19.64 11.96 -5.61
C LYS A 174 -19.06 12.85 -4.50
N LYS A 175 -17.76 13.10 -4.58
CA LYS A 175 -16.95 14.03 -3.77
C LYS A 175 -15.63 14.29 -4.52
N PRO A 176 -14.90 15.37 -4.21
CA PRO A 176 -13.64 15.71 -4.89
C PRO A 176 -12.48 14.88 -4.32
N ASP A 177 -11.47 14.66 -5.15
CA ASP A 177 -10.40 13.67 -4.95
C ASP A 177 -9.60 13.87 -3.66
N VAL A 178 -9.33 15.13 -3.30
CA VAL A 178 -8.78 15.51 -1.99
C VAL A 178 -9.61 16.65 -1.38
N MET A 179 -9.84 16.57 -0.07
CA MET A 179 -10.41 17.62 0.76
C MET A 179 -9.40 18.06 1.81
N VAL A 180 -9.18 19.38 1.92
CA VAL A 180 -8.50 19.99 3.08
C VAL A 180 -9.55 20.29 4.14
N MET A 181 -9.31 19.82 5.36
CA MET A 181 -10.23 19.98 6.49
C MET A 181 -9.53 20.53 7.73
N THR A 182 -10.30 21.16 8.60
CA THR A 182 -9.89 21.53 9.96
C THR A 182 -10.92 21.05 10.97
N LYS A 183 -10.52 20.87 12.23
CA LYS A 183 -11.43 20.58 13.34
C LYS A 183 -11.44 21.74 14.33
N TYR A 184 -12.61 22.31 14.57
CA TYR A 184 -12.80 23.38 15.55
C TYR A 184 -14.02 23.10 16.44
N ARG A 185 -13.82 23.14 17.77
CA ARG A 185 -14.87 22.89 18.80
C ARG A 185 -15.71 21.63 18.54
N GLY A 186 -15.07 20.52 18.18
CA GLY A 186 -15.74 19.25 17.93
C GLY A 186 -16.35 19.09 16.52
N LYS A 187 -16.47 20.16 15.72
CA LYS A 187 -16.96 20.09 14.34
C LYS A 187 -15.78 20.04 13.35
N VAL A 188 -15.96 19.28 12.27
CA VAL A 188 -15.05 19.26 11.12
C VAL A 188 -15.60 20.19 10.04
N PHE A 189 -14.73 20.99 9.44
CA PHE A 189 -15.05 21.91 8.36
C PHE A 189 -14.19 21.57 7.13
N GLU A 190 -14.81 21.56 5.96
CA GLU A 190 -14.14 21.42 4.65
C GLU A 190 -13.77 22.82 4.15
N LEU A 191 -12.50 23.05 3.81
CA LEU A 191 -11.93 24.38 3.50
C LEU A 191 -11.38 24.51 2.08
N THR A 192 -10.98 23.40 1.47
CA THR A 192 -10.44 23.39 0.11
C THR A 192 -10.77 22.06 -0.55
N TYR A 193 -11.11 22.14 -1.82
CA TYR A 193 -11.41 21.00 -2.67
C TYR A 193 -10.38 20.91 -3.79
N VAL A 194 -9.97 19.68 -4.10
CA VAL A 194 -9.01 19.39 -5.17
C VAL A 194 -9.56 18.26 -6.01
N GLU A 195 -9.64 18.50 -7.31
CA GLU A 195 -9.95 17.51 -8.32
C GLU A 195 -8.71 17.33 -9.20
N SER A 196 -8.42 16.09 -9.60
CA SER A 196 -7.25 15.75 -10.39
C SER A 196 -7.60 14.68 -11.39
N SER A 197 -7.46 14.98 -12.68
CA SER A 197 -7.40 13.92 -13.69
C SER A 197 -6.13 13.07 -13.55
N ARG A 198 -6.10 11.92 -14.23
CA ARG A 198 -4.85 11.24 -14.63
C ARG A 198 -3.90 12.19 -15.37
N VAL A 199 -2.60 12.00 -15.19
CA VAL A 199 -1.52 12.75 -15.86
C VAL A 199 -1.68 12.81 -17.39
N ILE A 200 -2.19 11.73 -17.99
CA ILE A 200 -2.61 11.70 -19.39
C ILE A 200 -4.14 11.57 -19.41
N CYS A 201 -4.83 12.68 -19.72
CA CYS A 201 -6.29 12.75 -19.81
C CYS A 201 -6.76 13.52 -21.04
N THR A 202 -8.04 13.35 -21.40
CA THR A 202 -8.66 14.08 -22.52
C THR A 202 -9.08 15.48 -22.09
N LYS A 203 -9.21 16.40 -23.06
CA LYS A 203 -9.73 17.76 -22.78
C LYS A 203 -11.13 17.72 -22.13
N SER A 204 -12.02 16.83 -22.60
CA SER A 204 -13.33 16.60 -21.97
C SER A 204 -13.23 16.27 -20.47
N LYS A 205 -12.34 15.35 -20.07
CA LYS A 205 -12.15 15.00 -18.66
C LYS A 205 -11.63 16.20 -17.84
N LYS A 206 -10.70 17.02 -18.38
CA LYS A 206 -10.27 18.28 -17.73
C LYS A 206 -11.44 19.25 -17.51
N ASP A 207 -12.39 19.31 -18.45
CA ASP A 207 -13.56 20.20 -18.38
C ASP A 207 -14.64 19.65 -17.43
N ASP A 208 -14.92 18.35 -17.46
CA ASP A 208 -15.81 17.65 -16.52
C ASP A 208 -15.33 17.79 -15.06
N ASP A 209 -14.04 17.60 -14.82
CA ASP A 209 -13.39 17.73 -13.52
C ASP A 209 -13.48 19.18 -12.99
N SER A 210 -13.34 20.17 -13.88
CA SER A 210 -13.53 21.58 -13.53
C SER A 210 -14.98 21.91 -13.11
N VAL A 211 -15.98 21.29 -13.77
CA VAL A 211 -17.41 21.43 -13.40
C VAL A 211 -17.70 20.72 -12.06
N LYS A 212 -17.11 19.56 -11.82
CA LYS A 212 -17.23 18.84 -10.53
C LYS A 212 -16.64 19.68 -9.40
N LEU A 213 -15.44 20.22 -9.57
CA LEU A 213 -14.74 21.03 -8.58
C LEU A 213 -15.53 22.27 -8.13
N TRP A 214 -16.15 23.02 -9.07
CA TRP A 214 -16.97 24.18 -8.70
C TRP A 214 -18.25 23.77 -7.94
N ARG A 215 -18.90 22.66 -8.32
CA ARG A 215 -20.10 22.17 -7.60
C ARG A 215 -19.79 21.84 -6.14
N GLU A 216 -18.75 21.05 -5.89
CA GLU A 216 -18.34 20.69 -4.52
C GLU A 216 -17.93 21.94 -3.71
N THR A 217 -17.28 22.92 -4.36
CA THR A 217 -16.94 24.22 -3.75
C THR A 217 -18.19 25.01 -3.32
N LEU A 218 -19.24 25.03 -4.15
CA LEU A 218 -20.50 25.71 -3.84
C LEU A 218 -21.21 25.05 -2.64
N ASP A 219 -21.25 23.71 -2.61
CA ASP A 219 -21.84 22.94 -1.52
C ASP A 219 -21.08 23.16 -0.20
N GLY A 220 -19.74 23.22 -0.24
CA GLY A 220 -18.90 23.56 0.92
C GLY A 220 -19.14 24.97 1.46
N ILE A 221 -19.23 25.98 0.57
CA ILE A 221 -19.59 27.35 0.96
C ILE A 221 -20.95 27.39 1.65
N SER A 222 -21.95 26.67 1.13
CA SER A 222 -23.28 26.56 1.73
C SER A 222 -23.22 25.93 3.13
N PHE A 223 -22.44 24.87 3.31
CA PHE A 223 -22.24 24.21 4.61
C PHE A 223 -21.61 25.16 5.65
N VAL A 224 -20.52 25.85 5.30
CA VAL A 224 -19.84 26.80 6.19
C VAL A 224 -20.73 28.00 6.52
N GLY A 225 -21.46 28.53 5.52
CA GLY A 225 -22.42 29.61 5.68
C GLY A 225 -23.50 29.30 6.71
N ASN A 226 -24.11 28.11 6.59
CA ASN A 226 -25.12 27.60 7.53
C ASN A 226 -24.55 27.35 8.94
N ALA A 227 -23.29 26.95 9.05
CA ALA A 227 -22.68 26.60 10.33
C ALA A 227 -22.19 27.80 11.16
N CYS A 228 -21.71 28.88 10.52
CA CYS A 228 -20.90 29.89 11.19
C CYS A 228 -21.26 31.37 10.94
N ARG A 229 -22.18 31.71 10.02
CA ARG A 229 -22.44 33.11 9.59
C ARG A 229 -21.13 33.90 9.36
N PRO A 230 -20.29 33.49 8.40
CA PRO A 230 -19.01 34.15 8.13
C PRO A 230 -19.22 35.63 7.81
N ALA A 231 -18.20 36.44 8.10
CA ALA A 231 -18.17 37.82 7.63
C ALA A 231 -18.21 37.83 6.08
N SER A 232 -18.93 38.80 5.51
CA SER A 232 -19.16 38.90 4.07
C SER A 232 -17.85 38.76 3.27
N ASN A 233 -17.87 37.92 2.23
CA ASN A 233 -16.76 37.66 1.30
C ASN A 233 -15.57 36.82 1.84
N GLN A 234 -15.84 35.77 2.63
CA GLN A 234 -14.85 34.72 2.94
C GLN A 234 -15.02 33.49 2.02
N PHE A 235 -13.92 32.98 1.47
CA PHE A 235 -13.90 32.01 0.37
C PHE A 235 -13.53 30.59 0.80
N VAL A 236 -14.06 29.60 0.07
CA VAL A 236 -13.50 28.24 -0.02
C VAL A 236 -12.54 28.22 -1.22
N LEU A 237 -11.38 27.58 -1.08
CA LEU A 237 -10.39 27.48 -2.15
C LEU A 237 -10.66 26.24 -3.04
N SER A 238 -10.40 26.37 -4.35
CA SER A 238 -10.50 25.28 -5.32
C SER A 238 -9.19 25.18 -6.10
N VAL A 239 -8.63 23.98 -6.25
CA VAL A 239 -7.34 23.77 -6.95
C VAL A 239 -7.47 22.66 -8.00
N ASN A 240 -6.88 22.89 -9.18
CA ASN A 240 -6.80 21.95 -10.30
C ASN A 240 -5.36 21.96 -10.84
N PHE A 241 -4.76 20.79 -11.08
CA PHE A 241 -3.33 20.62 -11.42
C PHE A 241 -3.12 20.13 -12.85
N VAL A 242 -2.18 20.74 -13.59
CA VAL A 242 -1.90 20.44 -15.01
C VAL A 242 -0.40 20.57 -15.36
N ASP A 243 0.16 19.51 -15.96
CA ASP A 243 1.43 19.37 -16.72
C ASP A 243 2.81 19.50 -15.98
N GLU A 244 3.91 19.15 -16.70
CA GLU A 244 5.18 18.58 -16.18
C GLU A 244 6.34 19.57 -15.86
N ILE A 245 7.15 19.26 -14.82
CA ILE A 245 8.43 19.93 -14.46
C ILE A 245 9.45 18.86 -13.95
N ASN A 246 10.77 19.10 -14.11
CA ASN A 246 11.87 18.18 -13.72
C ASN A 246 12.86 18.80 -12.69
N ILE A 247 13.68 17.94 -12.05
CA ILE A 247 14.85 18.18 -11.13
C ILE A 247 14.58 17.71 -9.66
N LEU A 248 15.57 17.74 -8.74
CA LEU A 248 16.06 16.57 -7.97
C LEU A 248 16.14 16.73 -6.40
N ILE A 249 15.65 15.73 -5.63
CA ILE A 249 15.91 15.43 -4.17
C ILE A 249 15.24 16.38 -3.13
N SER A 250 14.80 16.04 -1.89
CA SER A 250 14.78 14.80 -1.03
C SER A 250 13.57 14.74 -0.03
N PHE A 251 13.16 13.57 0.47
CA PHE A 251 11.95 13.39 1.31
C PHE A 251 12.03 13.87 2.79
N CYS A 252 10.93 14.46 3.31
CA CYS A 252 10.76 14.75 4.75
C CYS A 252 9.72 13.80 5.39
N SER A 253 10.11 13.07 6.44
CA SER A 253 9.27 12.06 7.11
C SER A 253 8.43 12.58 8.28
N ARG A 254 8.61 13.84 8.71
CA ARG A 254 7.97 14.40 9.91
C ARG A 254 6.44 14.43 9.82
N GLY A 255 5.86 14.88 8.70
CA GLY A 255 4.40 15.05 8.55
C GLY A 255 3.53 13.77 8.51
N ILE A 256 4.12 12.56 8.50
CA ILE A 256 3.36 11.30 8.73
C ILE A 256 2.98 11.19 10.21
N TRP A 257 3.92 11.58 11.07
CA TRP A 257 3.82 11.53 12.51
C TRP A 257 3.09 12.78 13.01
N ASN A 258 2.15 12.62 13.95
CA ASN A 258 1.25 13.70 14.42
C ASN A 258 0.20 14.18 13.39
N ASN A 259 -0.06 13.43 12.31
CA ASN A 259 -1.12 13.79 11.36
C ASN A 259 -2.48 13.96 12.09
N PRO A 260 -3.09 15.16 12.11
CA PRO A 260 -4.31 15.41 12.88
C PRO A 260 -5.48 14.50 12.49
N ALA A 261 -5.56 14.04 11.23
CA ALA A 261 -6.58 13.11 10.75
C ALA A 261 -6.72 11.85 11.61
N PHE A 262 -5.65 11.43 12.28
CA PHE A 262 -5.57 10.19 13.06
C PHE A 262 -5.36 10.40 14.57
N ALA A 263 -5.23 11.66 15.03
CA ALA A 263 -4.84 11.98 16.40
C ALA A 263 -5.82 11.49 17.49
N THR A 264 -7.13 11.45 17.19
CA THR A 264 -8.17 10.97 18.15
C THR A 264 -8.97 9.81 17.56
N SER A 265 -9.61 9.01 18.42
CA SER A 265 -10.51 7.91 17.99
C SER A 265 -11.69 8.42 17.15
N GLU A 266 -12.24 9.58 17.51
CA GLU A 266 -13.29 10.27 16.78
C GLU A 266 -12.81 10.68 15.38
N MET A 267 -11.62 11.26 15.24
CA MET A 267 -11.10 11.62 13.91
C MET A 267 -10.81 10.36 13.07
N ARG A 268 -10.27 9.30 13.69
CA ARG A 268 -10.03 8.01 13.04
C ARG A 268 -11.29 7.29 12.56
N SER A 269 -12.44 7.46 13.24
CA SER A 269 -13.72 6.90 12.76
C SER A 269 -14.24 7.60 11.52
N THR A 270 -13.86 8.87 11.31
CA THR A 270 -14.27 9.64 10.15
C THR A 270 -13.49 9.31 8.86
N GLN A 271 -12.21 8.93 8.96
CA GLN A 271 -11.36 8.73 7.78
C GLN A 271 -11.74 7.53 6.90
N SER A 272 -11.42 7.62 5.61
CA SER A 272 -11.62 6.54 4.63
C SER A 272 -10.47 5.54 4.62
N GLU A 273 -10.63 4.47 3.85
CA GLU A 273 -9.60 3.46 3.58
C GLU A 273 -8.50 4.11 2.73
N GLY A 274 -8.87 4.73 1.60
CA GLY A 274 -8.00 5.52 0.73
C GLY A 274 -7.24 6.65 1.43
N THR A 275 -7.81 7.34 2.43
CA THR A 275 -7.06 8.34 3.21
C THR A 275 -5.97 7.67 4.00
N TYR A 276 -6.26 6.57 4.71
CA TYR A 276 -5.24 5.86 5.49
C TYR A 276 -4.13 5.26 4.60
N VAL A 277 -4.50 4.74 3.42
CA VAL A 277 -3.56 4.29 2.38
C VAL A 277 -2.66 5.44 1.90
N THR A 278 -3.26 6.57 1.55
CA THR A 278 -2.56 7.74 1.00
C THR A 278 -1.68 8.44 2.03
N ASP A 279 -2.17 8.60 3.24
CA ASP A 279 -1.56 9.46 4.25
C ASP A 279 -0.46 8.77 5.05
N ILE A 280 -0.55 7.46 5.23
CA ILE A 280 0.30 6.68 6.15
C ILE A 280 0.97 5.51 5.40
N ILE A 281 0.19 4.62 4.79
CA ILE A 281 0.73 3.34 4.26
C ILE A 281 1.69 3.58 3.10
N VAL A 282 1.27 4.31 2.06
CA VAL A 282 2.11 4.57 0.87
C VAL A 282 3.39 5.35 1.23
N PRO A 283 3.35 6.44 2.04
CA PRO A 283 4.57 7.10 2.51
C PRO A 283 5.54 6.19 3.27
N LEU A 284 5.06 5.33 4.18
CA LEU A 284 5.91 4.36 4.90
C LEU A 284 6.56 3.35 3.94
N LEU A 285 5.79 2.81 2.99
CA LEU A 285 6.32 1.87 2.00
C LEU A 285 7.34 2.53 1.07
N ARG A 286 7.14 3.79 0.68
CA ARG A 286 8.10 4.57 -0.12
C ARG A 286 9.42 4.76 0.62
N ALA A 287 9.40 5.30 1.84
CA ALA A 287 10.61 5.48 2.65
C ALA A 287 11.37 4.16 2.88
N SER A 288 10.63 3.04 2.97
CA SER A 288 11.22 1.71 3.09
C SER A 288 11.95 1.25 1.82
N LEU A 289 11.48 1.67 0.64
CA LEU A 289 11.91 1.20 -0.68
C LEU A 289 12.70 2.27 -1.49
N GLU A 290 12.97 3.43 -0.89
CA GLU A 290 13.81 4.48 -1.46
C GLU A 290 15.27 4.01 -1.55
N ASP A 291 15.97 4.37 -2.64
CA ASP A 291 17.36 3.99 -2.95
C ASP A 291 17.68 2.49 -2.87
N LEU A 292 16.80 1.65 -3.45
CA LEU A 292 17.07 0.22 -3.58
C LEU A 292 18.18 -0.07 -4.62
N PRO A 293 19.16 -0.94 -4.30
CA PRO A 293 20.33 -1.17 -5.13
C PRO A 293 20.07 -1.96 -6.43
N SER A 294 18.88 -2.56 -6.58
CA SER A 294 18.59 -3.56 -7.63
C SER A 294 17.68 -3.05 -8.77
N GLY A 295 17.53 -1.73 -8.90
CA GLY A 295 16.79 -1.07 -9.97
C GLY A 295 15.39 -0.57 -9.55
N ALA A 296 14.74 0.15 -10.46
CA ALA A 296 13.52 0.90 -10.18
C ALA A 296 12.37 0.03 -9.64
N ILE A 297 11.96 0.33 -8.41
CA ILE A 297 10.64 0.00 -7.88
C ILE A 297 9.73 1.22 -8.03
N PHE A 298 8.45 0.97 -8.27
CA PHE A 298 7.40 1.97 -8.14
C PHE A 298 6.18 1.38 -7.45
N LEU A 299 5.43 2.24 -6.77
CA LEU A 299 4.14 1.91 -6.18
C LEU A 299 3.03 2.33 -7.14
N SER A 300 1.88 1.67 -7.06
CA SER A 300 0.62 2.16 -7.62
C SER A 300 -0.49 1.88 -6.62
N THR A 301 -1.36 2.85 -6.42
CA THR A 301 -2.51 2.75 -5.53
C THR A 301 -3.75 2.27 -6.29
N ALA A 302 -4.86 2.15 -5.56
CA ALA A 302 -6.18 1.78 -6.04
C ALA A 302 -6.55 2.30 -7.45
N GLU A 303 -7.48 1.56 -8.07
CA GLU A 303 -7.89 1.54 -9.49
C GLU A 303 -7.11 0.61 -10.42
N ARG A 304 -5.78 0.49 -10.28
CA ARG A 304 -4.98 -0.34 -11.19
C ARG A 304 -5.34 -1.82 -11.00
N GLN A 305 -5.59 -2.52 -12.11
CA GLN A 305 -5.88 -3.96 -12.08
C GLN A 305 -4.56 -4.75 -12.04
N SER A 306 -4.45 -5.72 -11.13
CA SER A 306 -3.33 -6.67 -11.11
C SER A 306 -3.28 -7.44 -12.43
N ILE A 307 -2.11 -7.42 -13.06
CA ILE A 307 -1.76 -8.15 -14.26
C ILE A 307 -1.80 -9.66 -13.94
N ALA A 308 -1.27 -10.09 -12.80
CA ALA A 308 -1.23 -11.50 -12.43
C ALA A 308 -2.65 -12.11 -12.33
N SER A 309 -3.54 -11.45 -11.58
CA SER A 309 -4.93 -11.91 -11.42
C SER A 309 -5.73 -11.82 -12.73
N LYS A 310 -5.46 -10.81 -13.58
CA LYS A 310 -6.05 -10.68 -14.92
C LYS A 310 -5.61 -11.82 -15.84
N THR A 311 -4.30 -12.12 -15.88
CA THR A 311 -3.74 -13.22 -16.69
C THR A 311 -4.36 -14.55 -16.31
N ARG A 312 -4.48 -14.87 -15.01
CA ARG A 312 -5.14 -16.10 -14.56
C ARG A 312 -6.61 -16.16 -15.03
N ARG A 313 -7.37 -15.06 -14.88
CA ARG A 313 -8.77 -15.02 -15.33
C ARG A 313 -8.89 -15.24 -16.84
N SER A 314 -7.99 -14.67 -17.64
CA SER A 314 -7.98 -14.90 -19.09
C SER A 314 -7.58 -16.33 -19.51
N SER A 315 -6.86 -17.08 -18.67
CA SER A 315 -6.43 -18.46 -18.99
C SER A 315 -7.42 -19.55 -18.57
N SER A 316 -8.48 -19.21 -17.83
CA SER A 316 -9.48 -20.17 -17.35
C SER A 316 -10.68 -20.39 -18.29
N SER A 317 -10.80 -19.63 -19.39
CA SER A 317 -11.90 -19.77 -20.34
C SER A 317 -11.54 -20.69 -21.53
N ASN A 318 -11.65 -22.00 -21.31
CA ASN A 318 -11.57 -23.02 -22.38
C ASN A 318 -12.94 -23.59 -22.79
N GLU A 319 -14.04 -23.07 -22.22
CA GLU A 319 -15.40 -23.41 -22.63
C GLU A 319 -15.98 -22.28 -23.51
N GLU A 320 -16.32 -22.68 -24.74
CA GLU A 320 -17.15 -22.07 -25.78
C GLU A 320 -17.12 -20.55 -26.05
N ARG A 321 -16.89 -20.23 -27.34
CA ARG A 321 -16.99 -18.87 -27.89
C ARG A 321 -18.43 -18.34 -27.82
N SER A 322 -18.69 -17.37 -26.95
CA SER A 322 -19.23 -16.06 -27.34
C SER A 322 -19.31 -15.12 -26.13
N ILE A 323 -19.32 -13.80 -26.39
CA ILE A 323 -19.20 -12.74 -25.37
C ILE A 323 -17.81 -12.71 -24.71
N GLN A 324 -16.91 -11.91 -25.30
CA GLN A 324 -15.76 -11.35 -24.59
C GLN A 324 -16.24 -10.41 -23.46
N LYS A 325 -16.65 -10.97 -22.32
CA LYS A 325 -16.69 -10.19 -21.07
C LYS A 325 -15.24 -9.81 -20.76
N ASN A 326 -14.94 -8.52 -20.77
CA ASN A 326 -13.66 -7.99 -20.34
C ASN A 326 -13.36 -8.49 -18.92
N LEU A 327 -12.53 -9.53 -18.79
CA LEU A 327 -12.19 -10.12 -17.50
C LEU A 327 -11.27 -9.14 -16.76
N ILE A 328 -11.89 -8.36 -15.89
CA ILE A 328 -11.26 -7.37 -15.02
C ILE A 328 -10.32 -8.10 -14.05
N GLY A 329 -9.07 -7.66 -13.97
CA GLY A 329 -8.17 -8.09 -12.88
C GLY A 329 -8.67 -7.57 -11.54
N LYS A 330 -8.29 -8.24 -10.45
CA LYS A 330 -8.54 -7.71 -9.10
C LYS A 330 -7.76 -6.42 -8.88
N LYS A 331 -8.17 -5.63 -7.88
CA LYS A 331 -7.59 -4.33 -7.55
C LYS A 331 -7.18 -4.34 -6.08
N PRO A 332 -5.91 -4.66 -5.77
CA PRO A 332 -5.32 -4.43 -4.45
C PRO A 332 -5.26 -2.92 -4.16
N ASP A 333 -5.22 -2.54 -2.88
CA ASP A 333 -5.22 -1.12 -2.48
C ASP A 333 -3.88 -0.43 -2.80
N VAL A 334 -2.78 -1.18 -2.67
CA VAL A 334 -1.46 -0.79 -3.18
C VAL A 334 -0.76 -2.00 -3.79
N MET A 335 -0.04 -1.78 -4.88
CA MET A 335 0.89 -2.74 -5.50
C MET A 335 2.29 -2.15 -5.56
N VAL A 336 3.29 -2.97 -5.20
CA VAL A 336 4.71 -2.65 -5.42
C VAL A 336 5.17 -3.43 -6.65
N MET A 337 5.68 -2.70 -7.64
CA MET A 337 6.04 -3.23 -8.95
C MET A 337 7.47 -2.87 -9.34
N THR A 338 8.04 -3.67 -10.23
CA THR A 338 9.28 -3.34 -10.94
C THR A 338 9.11 -3.61 -12.43
N LYS A 339 9.84 -2.87 -13.28
CA LYS A 339 9.81 -3.02 -14.74
C LYS A 339 11.16 -3.50 -15.24
N TYR A 340 11.17 -4.62 -15.95
CA TYR A 340 12.37 -5.17 -16.60
C TYR A 340 12.09 -5.44 -18.08
N ARG A 341 12.93 -4.89 -18.96
CA ARG A 341 12.85 -5.07 -20.43
C ARG A 341 11.43 -4.91 -21.00
N GLY A 342 10.74 -3.85 -20.59
CA GLY A 342 9.35 -3.56 -21.01
C GLY A 342 8.25 -4.29 -20.21
N LYS A 343 8.55 -5.38 -19.51
CA LYS A 343 7.57 -6.15 -18.73
C LYS A 343 7.51 -5.69 -17.28
N VAL A 344 6.28 -5.53 -16.76
CA VAL A 344 6.01 -5.21 -15.35
C VAL A 344 5.80 -6.48 -14.55
N PHE A 345 6.37 -6.53 -13.34
CA PHE A 345 6.21 -7.59 -12.36
C PHE A 345 5.68 -7.03 -11.04
N GLU A 346 4.64 -7.66 -10.50
CA GLU A 346 4.03 -7.37 -9.20
C GLU A 346 4.77 -8.19 -8.12
N LEU A 347 5.38 -7.50 -7.14
CA LEU A 347 6.23 -8.11 -6.10
C LEU A 347 5.65 -8.00 -4.68
N THR A 348 4.79 -7.01 -4.45
CA THR A 348 4.04 -6.88 -3.19
C THR A 348 2.61 -6.48 -3.48
N TYR A 349 1.69 -7.08 -2.74
CA TYR A 349 0.29 -6.67 -2.66
C TYR A 349 -0.01 -6.13 -1.27
N VAL A 350 -0.87 -5.12 -1.19
CA VAL A 350 -1.35 -4.55 0.06
C VAL A 350 -2.87 -4.54 0.06
N GLU A 351 -3.46 -5.10 1.10
CA GLU A 351 -4.89 -4.98 1.42
C GLU A 351 -5.01 -4.26 2.77
N SER A 352 -5.72 -3.14 2.78
CA SER A 352 -5.94 -2.30 3.94
C SER A 352 -7.39 -2.37 4.37
N SER A 353 -7.63 -2.18 5.67
CA SER A 353 -8.91 -1.71 6.17
C SER A 353 -8.80 -0.24 6.57
N ARG A 354 -9.92 0.43 6.84
CA ARG A 354 -9.93 1.61 7.71
C ARG A 354 -9.26 1.34 9.06
N VAL A 355 -8.77 2.40 9.72
CA VAL A 355 -8.12 2.30 11.06
C VAL A 355 -9.07 1.71 12.11
N ILE A 356 -10.35 2.03 12.04
CA ILE A 356 -11.43 1.37 12.80
C ILE A 356 -12.19 0.46 11.85
N CYS A 357 -12.13 -0.85 12.11
CA CYS A 357 -12.72 -1.88 11.25
C CYS A 357 -13.19 -3.10 12.06
N THR A 358 -14.07 -3.91 11.47
CA THR A 358 -14.57 -5.15 12.08
C THR A 358 -13.56 -6.29 11.94
N LYS A 359 -13.64 -7.30 12.82
CA LYS A 359 -12.85 -8.54 12.69
C LYS A 359 -13.08 -9.22 11.34
N SER A 360 -14.34 -9.31 10.89
CA SER A 360 -14.69 -9.86 9.57
C SER A 360 -14.02 -9.14 8.39
N LYS A 361 -13.86 -7.80 8.39
CA LYS A 361 -13.09 -7.09 7.34
C LYS A 361 -11.62 -7.53 7.34
N LYS A 362 -11.00 -7.68 8.52
CA LYS A 362 -9.62 -8.20 8.63
C LYS A 362 -9.50 -9.64 8.09
N ASP A 363 -10.48 -10.49 8.38
CA ASP A 363 -10.43 -11.88 7.94
C ASP A 363 -10.69 -12.01 6.43
N ASP A 364 -11.60 -11.20 5.88
CA ASP A 364 -11.83 -11.08 4.44
C ASP A 364 -10.59 -10.55 3.69
N ASP A 365 -9.95 -9.49 4.21
CA ASP A 365 -8.77 -8.89 3.59
C ASP A 365 -7.56 -9.85 3.61
N SER A 366 -7.39 -10.62 4.69
CA SER A 366 -6.39 -11.70 4.74
C SER A 366 -6.61 -12.73 3.63
N VAL A 367 -7.86 -13.17 3.45
CA VAL A 367 -8.23 -14.15 2.40
C VAL A 367 -8.04 -13.59 0.99
N LYS A 368 -8.27 -12.29 0.75
CA LYS A 368 -7.91 -11.70 -0.55
C LYS A 368 -6.40 -11.68 -0.74
N LEU A 369 -5.65 -11.23 0.26
CA LEU A 369 -4.22 -10.98 0.17
C LEU A 369 -3.42 -12.21 -0.23
N TRP A 370 -3.64 -13.36 0.45
CA TRP A 370 -2.91 -14.59 0.09
C TRP A 370 -3.32 -15.16 -1.28
N ARG A 371 -4.50 -14.81 -1.80
CA ARG A 371 -4.92 -15.15 -3.17
C ARG A 371 -4.23 -14.27 -4.22
N GLU A 372 -3.93 -13.00 -3.89
CA GLU A 372 -3.14 -12.14 -4.78
C GLU A 372 -1.69 -12.60 -4.82
N THR A 373 -1.08 -12.91 -3.66
CA THR A 373 0.30 -13.43 -3.62
C THR A 373 0.43 -14.77 -4.35
N LEU A 374 -0.61 -15.63 -4.33
CA LEU A 374 -0.67 -16.88 -5.11
C LEU A 374 -0.77 -16.65 -6.62
N ASP A 375 -1.59 -15.69 -7.05
CA ASP A 375 -1.68 -15.29 -8.46
C ASP A 375 -0.34 -14.68 -8.92
N GLY A 376 0.29 -13.82 -8.10
CA GLY A 376 1.59 -13.21 -8.34
C GLY A 376 2.76 -14.20 -8.44
N ILE A 377 2.91 -15.14 -7.49
CA ILE A 377 4.01 -16.11 -7.50
C ILE A 377 3.92 -17.01 -8.74
N SER A 378 2.70 -17.28 -9.21
CA SER A 378 2.45 -18.11 -10.37
C SER A 378 2.72 -17.34 -11.67
N PHE A 379 2.40 -16.05 -11.73
CA PHE A 379 2.77 -15.17 -12.83
C PHE A 379 4.30 -15.05 -12.98
N VAL A 380 5.03 -14.81 -11.88
CA VAL A 380 6.51 -14.77 -11.88
C VAL A 380 7.10 -16.15 -12.20
N GLY A 381 6.55 -17.22 -11.62
CA GLY A 381 6.97 -18.59 -11.88
C GLY A 381 6.87 -18.98 -13.36
N ASN A 382 5.79 -18.59 -14.04
CA ASN A 382 5.61 -18.80 -15.48
C ASN A 382 6.54 -17.94 -16.35
N ALA A 383 7.03 -16.81 -15.84
CA ALA A 383 7.94 -15.94 -16.57
C ALA A 383 9.40 -16.40 -16.47
N CYS A 384 9.89 -16.76 -15.28
CA CYS A 384 11.33 -16.99 -15.07
C CYS A 384 11.74 -18.01 -14.00
N ARG A 385 10.82 -18.60 -13.23
CA ARG A 385 11.12 -19.58 -12.16
C ARG A 385 12.30 -19.18 -11.24
N PRO A 386 12.16 -18.11 -10.42
CA PRO A 386 13.20 -17.70 -9.48
C PRO A 386 13.45 -18.75 -8.38
N ALA A 387 14.56 -18.60 -7.66
CA ALA A 387 15.05 -19.58 -6.70
C ALA A 387 14.01 -20.00 -5.64
N SER A 388 13.68 -21.30 -5.61
CA SER A 388 12.76 -21.90 -4.64
C SER A 388 13.24 -21.74 -3.20
N ASN A 389 12.31 -21.66 -2.25
CA ASN A 389 12.60 -21.42 -0.82
C ASN A 389 13.37 -20.11 -0.52
N GLN A 390 13.50 -19.20 -1.49
CA GLN A 390 14.24 -17.94 -1.36
C GLN A 390 13.46 -16.75 -1.92
N PHE A 391 12.94 -16.84 -3.15
CA PHE A 391 12.05 -15.83 -3.71
C PHE A 391 10.61 -16.03 -3.23
N GLY A 392 9.92 -14.94 -2.90
CA GLY A 392 8.49 -14.97 -2.57
C GLY A 392 7.77 -13.66 -2.91
N ILE A 393 6.45 -13.71 -3.08
CA ILE A 393 5.64 -12.49 -3.22
C ILE A 393 5.22 -12.03 -1.83
N VAL A 394 5.47 -10.75 -1.53
CA VAL A 394 5.12 -10.16 -0.23
C VAL A 394 3.63 -9.80 -0.19
N GLY A 395 2.98 -10.08 0.93
CA GLY A 395 1.63 -9.62 1.22
C GLY A 395 1.61 -8.79 2.49
N ILE A 396 1.25 -7.52 2.39
CA ILE A 396 1.10 -6.63 3.56
C ILE A 396 -0.39 -6.48 3.85
N GLN A 397 -0.80 -6.83 5.07
CA GLN A 397 -2.16 -6.58 5.53
C GLN A 397 -2.17 -5.43 6.53
N VAL A 398 -3.03 -4.43 6.35
CA VAL A 398 -3.23 -3.36 7.34
C VAL A 398 -4.61 -3.49 7.97
N GLY A 399 -4.68 -4.22 9.08
CA GLY A 399 -5.91 -4.53 9.81
C GLY A 399 -6.15 -3.58 10.97
N GLY A 400 -6.63 -2.38 10.68
CA GLY A 400 -6.82 -1.29 11.63
C GLY A 400 -5.49 -0.63 12.00
N GLU A 401 -5.15 -0.59 13.30
CA GLU A 401 -3.83 -0.11 13.75
C GLU A 401 -2.68 -1.12 13.51
N LYS A 402 -2.97 -2.38 13.14
CA LYS A 402 -1.95 -3.43 12.98
C LYS A 402 -1.57 -3.62 11.53
N LEU A 403 -0.26 -3.64 11.25
CA LEU A 403 0.32 -4.00 9.97
C LEU A 403 1.00 -5.37 10.12
N PHE A 404 0.62 -6.32 9.27
CA PHE A 404 1.16 -7.67 9.21
C PHE A 404 1.97 -7.83 7.92
N LEU A 405 3.23 -8.23 8.05
CA LEU A 405 4.10 -8.56 6.93
C LEU A 405 4.09 -10.07 6.70
N ASN A 406 3.71 -10.49 5.50
CA ASN A 406 3.61 -11.91 5.13
C ASN A 406 4.33 -12.15 3.80
N VAL A 407 4.68 -13.40 3.52
CA VAL A 407 5.30 -13.80 2.24
C VAL A 407 4.76 -15.14 1.77
N LEU A 408 4.50 -15.25 0.46
CA LEU A 408 4.18 -16.51 -0.20
C LEU A 408 5.37 -16.97 -1.04
N ILE A 409 5.93 -18.12 -0.67
CA ILE A 409 7.12 -18.72 -1.27
C ILE A 409 6.72 -20.03 -1.95
N LYS A 410 7.35 -20.39 -3.08
CA LYS A 410 7.27 -21.76 -3.62
C LYS A 410 8.51 -22.56 -3.24
N ASP A 411 8.28 -23.78 -2.76
CA ASP A 411 9.36 -24.75 -2.55
C ASP A 411 9.82 -25.41 -3.85
N ALA A 412 10.83 -26.29 -3.76
CA ALA A 412 11.42 -26.92 -4.94
C ALA A 412 10.40 -27.75 -5.74
N SER A 413 9.43 -28.38 -5.07
CA SER A 413 8.38 -29.19 -5.70
C SER A 413 7.19 -28.34 -6.20
N GLY A 414 7.26 -27.02 -6.03
CA GLY A 414 6.24 -26.07 -6.48
C GLY A 414 5.09 -25.83 -5.50
N ILE A 415 5.15 -26.35 -4.26
CA ILE A 415 4.13 -26.10 -3.24
C ILE A 415 4.24 -24.66 -2.75
N SER A 416 3.09 -23.96 -2.75
CA SER A 416 2.97 -22.63 -2.17
C SER A 416 2.92 -22.72 -0.63
N ARG A 417 3.84 -22.03 0.04
CA ARG A 417 3.90 -21.89 1.50
C ARG A 417 3.68 -20.43 1.86
N TYR A 418 2.74 -20.16 2.76
CA TYR A 418 2.42 -18.80 3.22
C TYR A 418 2.91 -18.62 4.66
N PHE A 419 3.73 -17.60 4.88
CA PHE A 419 4.41 -17.35 6.15
C PHE A 419 4.08 -15.97 6.69
N HIS A 420 3.77 -15.89 7.98
CA HIS A 420 3.70 -14.62 8.69
C HIS A 420 5.11 -14.19 9.15
N LEU A 421 5.71 -13.17 8.52
CA LEU A 421 7.08 -12.75 8.86
C LEU A 421 7.12 -12.04 10.23
N ASP A 422 6.43 -10.91 10.33
CA ASP A 422 6.38 -10.04 11.52
C ASP A 422 5.12 -9.15 11.54
N GLN A 423 4.82 -8.49 12.66
CA GLN A 423 3.71 -7.54 12.82
C GLN A 423 4.10 -6.33 13.68
N ALA A 424 3.52 -5.17 13.38
CA ALA A 424 3.69 -3.94 14.16
C ALA A 424 2.37 -3.17 14.32
N GLU A 425 2.30 -2.28 15.31
CA GLU A 425 1.18 -1.36 15.52
C GLU A 425 1.59 0.07 15.13
N MET A 426 0.68 0.82 14.51
CA MET A 426 0.93 2.20 14.09
C MET A 426 0.98 3.16 15.30
N PRO A 427 2.05 3.97 15.45
CA PRO A 427 2.16 5.03 16.46
C PRO A 427 1.36 6.30 16.08
N PHE A 428 0.03 6.25 16.10
CA PHE A 428 -0.82 7.40 15.74
C PHE A 428 -0.79 8.57 16.73
N ALA A 429 -0.28 8.38 17.95
CA ALA A 429 -0.36 9.35 19.03
C ALA A 429 0.96 9.48 19.80
N LYS A 430 1.28 10.70 20.27
CA LYS A 430 2.51 11.02 21.03
C LYS A 430 2.72 10.11 22.26
N ASN A 431 1.64 9.61 22.86
CA ASN A 431 1.67 8.70 24.00
C ASN A 431 1.85 7.22 23.63
N THR A 432 2.22 6.87 22.39
CA THR A 432 2.52 5.49 21.96
C THR A 432 3.94 5.28 21.39
N PRO A 433 5.00 5.91 21.94
CA PRO A 433 6.32 5.93 21.32
C PRO A 433 6.98 4.55 21.19
N TRP A 434 6.66 3.62 22.11
CA TRP A 434 7.15 2.22 22.07
C TRP A 434 6.73 1.44 20.82
N ARG A 435 5.78 1.95 20.02
CA ARG A 435 5.38 1.36 18.74
C ARG A 435 6.31 1.72 17.58
N VAL A 436 7.13 2.78 17.70
CA VAL A 436 7.97 3.30 16.60
C VAL A 436 9.04 2.28 16.20
N GLU A 437 9.83 1.78 17.16
CA GLU A 437 10.90 0.83 16.86
C GLU A 437 10.38 -0.49 16.22
N PRO A 438 9.33 -1.16 16.74
CA PRO A 438 8.74 -2.33 16.09
C PRO A 438 8.27 -2.06 14.65
N LEU A 439 7.68 -0.89 14.36
CA LEU A 439 7.28 -0.54 13.00
C LEU A 439 8.49 -0.35 12.08
N VAL A 440 9.52 0.39 12.54
CA VAL A 440 10.77 0.57 11.79
C VAL A 440 11.45 -0.78 11.52
N HIS A 441 11.50 -1.67 12.52
CA HIS A 441 12.03 -3.01 12.38
C HIS A 441 11.32 -3.82 11.29
N LEU A 442 9.97 -3.85 11.32
CA LEU A 442 9.17 -4.53 10.29
C LEU A 442 9.42 -3.94 8.90
N LEU A 443 9.48 -2.62 8.77
CA LEU A 443 9.73 -1.94 7.49
C LEU A 443 11.14 -2.23 6.95
N LEU A 444 12.13 -2.47 7.82
CA LEU A 444 13.46 -2.92 7.42
C LEU A 444 13.50 -4.41 7.01
N ILE A 445 12.73 -5.29 7.65
CA ILE A 445 12.52 -6.66 7.17
C ILE A 445 11.91 -6.64 5.76
N PHE A 446 10.92 -5.77 5.53
CA PHE A 446 10.31 -5.58 4.22
C PHE A 446 11.33 -5.07 3.19
N ARG A 447 12.12 -4.03 3.51
CA ARG A 447 13.20 -3.51 2.65
C ARG A 447 14.19 -4.62 2.25
N ASN A 448 14.71 -5.38 3.22
CA ASN A 448 15.65 -6.47 2.97
C ASN A 448 15.04 -7.57 2.08
N THR A 449 13.80 -7.95 2.35
CA THR A 449 13.05 -8.93 1.55
C THR A 449 12.92 -8.46 0.09
N MET A 450 12.65 -7.17 -0.13
CA MET A 450 12.55 -6.59 -1.48
C MET A 450 13.89 -6.50 -2.21
N ILE A 451 14.99 -6.20 -1.51
CA ILE A 451 16.35 -6.26 -2.08
C ILE A 451 16.65 -7.67 -2.61
N VAL A 452 16.39 -8.71 -1.80
CA VAL A 452 16.62 -10.11 -2.17
C VAL A 452 15.70 -10.53 -3.32
N ASN A 453 14.40 -10.23 -3.23
CA ASN A 453 13.42 -10.56 -4.26
C ASN A 453 13.74 -9.92 -5.61
N GLN A 454 14.10 -8.64 -5.65
CA GLN A 454 14.53 -7.98 -6.90
C GLN A 454 15.76 -8.67 -7.48
N ASN A 455 16.77 -8.93 -6.66
CA ASN A 455 18.01 -9.56 -7.14
C ASN A 455 17.74 -10.96 -7.74
N LEU A 456 16.98 -11.80 -7.03
CA LEU A 456 16.59 -13.14 -7.50
C LEU A 456 15.71 -13.09 -8.76
N LEU A 457 14.76 -12.15 -8.86
CA LEU A 457 13.97 -11.92 -10.07
C LEU A 457 14.87 -11.56 -11.26
N MET A 458 15.81 -10.63 -11.06
CA MET A 458 16.71 -10.14 -12.10
C MET A 458 17.70 -11.22 -12.57
N GLN A 459 18.18 -12.07 -11.66
CA GLN A 459 18.97 -13.25 -12.02
C GLN A 459 18.14 -14.25 -12.84
N ALA A 460 16.93 -14.57 -12.37
CA ALA A 460 16.04 -15.52 -13.02
C ALA A 460 15.61 -15.07 -14.43
N LEU A 461 15.32 -13.78 -14.62
CA LEU A 461 14.96 -13.23 -15.93
C LEU A 461 16.14 -13.32 -16.93
N LYS A 462 17.36 -12.99 -16.50
CA LYS A 462 18.57 -13.18 -17.33
C LYS A 462 18.79 -14.63 -17.74
N GLN A 463 18.45 -15.59 -16.87
CA GLN A 463 18.53 -17.02 -17.18
C GLN A 463 17.41 -17.47 -18.12
N ALA A 464 16.19 -16.97 -17.91
CA ALA A 464 15.02 -17.28 -18.72
C ALA A 464 15.15 -16.81 -20.18
N ASP A 465 15.82 -15.68 -20.42
CA ASP A 465 16.14 -15.20 -21.77
C ASP A 465 17.02 -16.19 -22.55
N ALA A 466 17.91 -16.92 -21.87
CA ALA A 466 18.75 -17.96 -22.47
C ALA A 466 18.07 -19.35 -22.50
N ARG A 467 17.19 -19.62 -21.53
CA ARG A 467 16.52 -20.93 -21.33
C ARG A 467 15.09 -20.71 -20.80
N PRO A 468 14.09 -20.46 -21.67
CA PRO A 468 12.74 -20.15 -21.22
C PRO A 468 12.09 -21.32 -20.48
N PRO A 469 11.23 -21.06 -19.46
CA PRO A 469 10.55 -22.11 -18.71
C PRO A 469 9.70 -23.03 -19.60
N ARG A 470 10.02 -24.34 -19.62
CA ARG A 470 9.19 -25.35 -20.28
C ARG A 470 8.01 -25.74 -19.37
N ASN A 471 6.79 -25.55 -19.87
CA ASN A 471 5.48 -25.70 -19.22
C ASN A 471 5.06 -24.54 -18.28
N THR A 472 3.93 -23.91 -18.61
CA THR A 472 3.24 -22.94 -17.75
C THR A 472 2.27 -23.66 -16.81
N GLN A 473 2.34 -23.40 -15.51
CA GLN A 473 1.35 -23.86 -14.54
C GLN A 473 0.39 -22.71 -14.21
N GLN A 474 -0.92 -22.94 -14.33
CA GLN A 474 -1.92 -21.96 -13.91
C GLN A 474 -1.89 -21.83 -12.38
N SER A 475 -2.27 -20.64 -11.87
CA SER A 475 -2.43 -20.43 -10.43
C SER A 475 -3.63 -21.25 -9.92
N PRO A 476 -3.50 -22.01 -8.82
CA PRO A 476 -4.54 -22.90 -8.30
C PRO A 476 -5.65 -22.16 -7.52
N THR A 477 -5.69 -20.82 -7.56
CA THR A 477 -6.72 -20.02 -6.87
C THR A 477 -8.14 -20.38 -7.31
N VAL A 478 -8.90 -21.01 -6.40
CA VAL A 478 -10.31 -21.35 -6.58
C VAL A 478 -11.14 -20.06 -6.72
N THR A 479 -12.13 -20.04 -7.61
CA THR A 479 -13.04 -18.91 -7.76
C THR A 479 -13.99 -18.81 -6.56
N SER A 480 -14.17 -17.59 -6.04
CA SER A 480 -15.24 -17.34 -5.07
C SER A 480 -16.61 -17.50 -5.74
N PRO A 481 -17.65 -17.95 -5.02
CA PRO A 481 -19.02 -17.96 -5.53
C PRO A 481 -19.43 -16.61 -6.12
N LEU A 482 -20.25 -16.63 -7.16
CA LEU A 482 -20.97 -15.44 -7.61
C LEU A 482 -21.87 -14.97 -6.45
N ARG A 483 -21.81 -13.67 -6.10
CA ARG A 483 -22.84 -13.07 -5.26
C ARG A 483 -24.14 -13.07 -6.08
N THR A 484 -25.08 -13.92 -5.68
CA THR A 484 -26.50 -13.84 -6.04
C THR A 484 -27.13 -12.59 -5.47
#